data_AF-A0A4W5LYR3-F1
#
_entry.id   AF-A0A4W5LYR3-F1
#
_cell.length_a   1.000
_cell.length_b   1.000
_cell.length_c   1.000
_cell.angle_alpha   90.00
_cell.angle_beta   90.00
_cell.angle_gamma   90.00
#
_symmetry.space_group_name_H-M   'P 1'
#
loop_
_entity.id
_entity.type
_entity.pdbx_description
1 polymer ?
#
loop_
_entity_poly.entity_id
_entity_poly.type
_entity_poly.pdbx_seq_one_letter_code
_entity_poly.pdbx_strand_id
1 'polypeptide(L)' 'MTSPNYKLIVNYGPEMPIITGPALGETGHNVTFNCSASSQPLSQFSWFFNGSQVATGSVYETGPLTLASHGEYTCV' A
#
# COMPACT_ATOMS: atom_id res chain seq x y z
N MET A 1 -10.07 -41.98 -21.72
CA MET A 1 -9.03 -41.51 -20.79
C MET A 1 -8.61 -40.12 -21.25
N THR A 2 -8.75 -39.10 -20.42
CA THR A 2 -8.32 -37.72 -20.74
C THR A 2 -7.19 -37.32 -19.79
N SER A 3 -6.27 -36.49 -20.29
CA SER A 3 -5.13 -36.01 -19.50
C SER A 3 -5.59 -35.13 -18.33
N PRO A 4 -4.79 -35.02 -17.26
CA PRO A 4 -5.06 -34.10 -16.15
C PRO A 4 -5.01 -32.63 -16.61
N ASN A 5 -5.81 -31.79 -15.97
CA ASN A 5 -5.77 -30.35 -16.19
C ASN A 5 -4.48 -29.74 -15.61
N TYR A 6 -3.93 -28.75 -16.29
CA TYR A 6 -2.77 -27.98 -15.83
C TYR A 6 -3.15 -26.51 -15.67
N LYS A 7 -2.84 -25.93 -14.51
CA LYS A 7 -3.04 -24.49 -14.26
C LYS A 7 -1.76 -23.74 -14.61
N LEU A 8 -1.81 -22.96 -15.68
CA LEU A 8 -0.75 -22.02 -16.00
C LEU A 8 -0.80 -20.84 -15.02
N ILE A 9 0.32 -20.58 -14.34
CA ILE A 9 0.51 -19.37 -13.53
C ILE A 9 1.36 -18.40 -14.35
N VAL A 10 0.81 -17.22 -14.63
CA VAL A 10 1.53 -16.13 -15.30
C VAL A 10 2.02 -15.18 -14.23
N ASN A 11 3.34 -15.00 -14.12
CA ASN A 11 3.94 -14.03 -13.21
C ASN A 11 4.06 -12.67 -13.91
N TYR A 12 3.67 -11.61 -13.22
CA TYR A 12 3.68 -10.23 -13.72
C TYR A 12 3.65 -9.23 -12.57
N GLY A 13 3.89 -7.96 -12.87
CA GLY A 13 3.89 -6.87 -11.89
C GLY A 13 5.18 -6.78 -11.05
N PRO A 14 5.20 -5.91 -10.02
CA PRO A 14 4.12 -4.99 -9.67
C PRO A 14 3.92 -3.88 -10.71
N GLU A 15 2.68 -3.61 -11.06
CA GLU A 15 2.33 -2.33 -11.67
C GLU A 15 2.54 -1.18 -10.67
N MET A 16 2.49 0.07 -11.16
CA MET A 16 2.66 1.24 -10.28
C MET A 16 1.66 1.20 -9.11
N PRO A 17 2.13 1.31 -7.85
CA PRO A 17 1.26 1.25 -6.70
C PRO A 17 0.30 2.44 -6.67
N ILE A 18 -0.96 2.18 -6.33
CA ILE A 18 -2.01 3.17 -6.19
C ILE A 18 -2.29 3.34 -4.70
N ILE A 19 -2.14 4.57 -4.21
CA ILE A 19 -2.49 4.97 -2.85
C ILE A 19 -3.92 5.50 -2.85
N THR A 20 -4.73 5.00 -1.93
CA THR A 20 -6.10 5.45 -1.67
C THR A 20 -6.22 5.88 -0.21
N GLY A 21 -6.81 7.04 0.02
CA GLY A 21 -6.97 7.64 1.33
C GLY A 21 -7.37 9.11 1.22
N PRO A 22 -7.74 9.77 2.32
CA PRO A 22 -8.12 11.16 2.29
C PRO A 22 -6.88 12.05 2.07
N ALA A 23 -7.02 13.05 1.20
CA ALA A 23 -5.96 14.03 0.93
C ALA A 23 -5.79 15.05 2.08
N LEU A 24 -6.81 15.19 2.93
CA LEU A 24 -6.84 16.08 4.08
C LEU A 24 -7.33 15.31 5.30
N GLY A 25 -6.72 15.56 6.45
CA GLY A 25 -7.12 14.98 7.72
C GLY A 25 -7.25 16.04 8.79
N GLU A 26 -8.07 15.77 9.80
CA GLU A 26 -8.30 16.66 10.94
C GLU A 26 -7.30 16.35 12.06
N THR A 27 -6.74 17.39 12.66
CA THR A 27 -5.86 17.26 13.83
C THR A 27 -6.56 16.47 14.94
N GLY A 28 -5.83 15.55 15.57
CA GLY A 28 -6.35 14.70 16.64
C GLY A 28 -7.11 13.45 16.17
N HIS A 29 -7.38 13.32 14.86
CA HIS A 29 -8.01 12.13 14.29
C HIS A 29 -6.98 11.27 13.54
N ASN A 30 -7.27 9.98 13.42
CA ASN A 30 -6.47 9.05 12.64
C ASN A 30 -6.94 9.03 11.19
N VAL A 31 -6.02 8.75 10.28
CA VAL A 31 -6.30 8.54 8.86
C VAL A 31 -5.76 7.19 8.44
N THR A 32 -6.49 6.50 7.58
CA THR A 32 -6.05 5.23 6.98
C THR A 32 -5.73 5.43 5.51
N PHE A 33 -4.54 5.00 5.11
CA PHE A 33 -4.11 4.89 3.72
C PHE A 33 -4.03 3.42 3.31
N ASN A 34 -4.39 3.14 2.07
CA ASN A 34 -4.30 1.82 1.48
C ASN A 34 -3.52 1.88 0.17
N CYS A 35 -2.64 0.91 -0.03
CA CYS A 35 -1.74 0.79 -1.16
C CYS A 35 -1.97 -0.54 -1.85
N SER A 36 -2.14 -0.49 -3.17
CA SER A 36 -2.43 -1.67 -3.98
C SER A 36 -1.68 -1.62 -5.30
N ALA A 37 -1.20 -2.78 -5.74
CA ALA A 37 -0.53 -2.97 -7.02
C ALA A 37 -0.90 -4.35 -7.59
N SER A 38 -1.22 -4.38 -8.89
CA SER A 38 -1.50 -5.63 -9.60
C SER A 38 -0.22 -6.42 -9.78
N SER A 39 -0.18 -7.67 -9.28
CA SER A 39 1.01 -8.52 -9.31
C SER A 39 0.69 -10.00 -9.07
N GLN A 40 1.52 -10.86 -9.64
CA GLN A 40 1.56 -12.29 -9.35
C GLN A 40 3.03 -12.73 -9.29
N PRO A 41 3.54 -13.19 -8.13
CA PRO A 41 2.87 -13.30 -6.83
C PRO A 41 2.49 -11.95 -6.20
N LEU A 42 1.69 -11.99 -5.13
CA LEU A 42 1.24 -10.80 -4.42
C LEU A 42 2.42 -9.94 -3.96
N SER A 43 2.35 -8.64 -4.26
CA SER A 43 3.35 -7.66 -3.84
C SER A 43 3.33 -7.43 -2.33
N GLN A 44 4.50 -7.08 -1.81
CA GLN A 44 4.68 -6.59 -0.46
C GLN A 44 4.87 -5.08 -0.53
N PHE A 45 4.38 -4.38 0.49
CA PHE A 45 4.37 -2.93 0.51
C PHE A 45 5.07 -2.39 1.75
N SER A 46 5.68 -1.22 1.62
CA SER A 46 6.27 -0.44 2.69
C SER A 46 5.84 1.01 2.58
N TRP A 47 5.52 1.60 3.73
CA TRP A 47 5.07 2.98 3.84
C TRP A 47 6.20 3.87 4.32
N PHE A 48 6.32 5.03 3.69
CA PHE A 48 7.30 6.05 3.99
C PHE A 48 6.60 7.37 4.27
N PHE A 49 7.06 8.06 5.30
CA PHE A 49 6.67 9.43 5.60
C PHE A 49 7.92 10.32 5.52
N ASN A 50 7.91 11.31 4.63
CA ASN A 50 9.07 12.17 4.35
C ASN A 50 10.38 11.37 4.13
N GLY A 51 10.29 10.23 3.44
CA GLY A 51 11.42 9.37 3.11
C GLY A 51 11.87 8.40 4.23
N SER A 52 11.28 8.45 5.42
CA SER A 52 11.53 7.47 6.48
C SER A 52 10.46 6.39 6.49
N GLN A 53 10.85 5.12 6.58
CA GLN A 53 9.90 4.02 6.70
C GLN A 53 9.13 4.10 8.02
N VAL A 54 7.81 3.99 7.95
CA VAL A 54 6.91 4.08 9.12
C VAL A 54 6.07 2.82 9.33
N ALA A 55 5.81 2.05 8.27
CA ALA A 55 5.07 0.79 8.37
C ALA A 55 5.38 -0.16 7.20
N THR A 56 4.94 -1.41 7.35
CA THR A 56 4.97 -2.45 6.32
C THR A 56 3.57 -3.02 6.16
N GLY A 57 3.18 -3.35 4.93
CA GLY A 57 1.86 -3.88 4.58
C GLY A 57 1.08 -2.93 3.67
N SER A 58 -0.02 -3.43 3.11
CA SER A 58 -0.86 -2.67 2.17
C SER A 58 -1.63 -1.53 2.85
N VAL A 59 -1.86 -1.60 4.16
CA VAL A 59 -2.62 -0.59 4.91
C VAL A 59 -1.71 0.09 5.93
N TYR A 60 -1.79 1.42 5.99
CA TYR A 60 -1.14 2.22 7.00
C TYR A 60 -2.17 3.13 7.69
N GLU A 61 -2.29 2.98 9.00
CA GLU A 61 -3.08 3.88 9.82
C GLU A 61 -2.15 4.85 10.54
N THR A 62 -2.38 6.14 10.35
CA THR A 62 -1.66 7.16 11.10
C THR A 62 -2.14 7.16 12.55
N GLY A 63 -1.26 7.56 13.47
CA GLY A 63 -1.73 8.04 14.76
C GLY A 63 -2.52 9.35 14.63
N PRO A 64 -2.96 9.93 15.77
CA PRO A 64 -3.66 11.21 15.78
C PRO A 64 -2.84 12.27 15.06
N LEU A 65 -3.43 12.87 14.02
CA LEU A 65 -2.71 13.83 13.20
C LEU A 65 -2.32 15.07 14.01
N THR A 66 -1.10 15.53 13.78
CA THR A 66 -0.58 16.79 14.32
C THR A 66 -0.04 17.64 13.19
N LEU A 67 0.39 18.88 13.47
CA LEU A 67 1.05 19.71 12.46
C LEU A 67 2.30 19.04 11.86
N ALA A 68 2.99 18.21 12.66
CA ALA A 68 4.16 17.44 12.21
C ALA A 68 3.81 16.26 11.30
N SER A 69 2.54 15.87 11.24
CA SER A 69 2.04 14.82 10.35
C SER A 69 1.79 15.34 8.92
N HIS A 70 1.91 16.65 8.68
CA HIS A 70 1.86 17.20 7.34
C HIS A 70 3.13 16.87 6.57
N GLY A 71 3.00 16.22 5.41
CA GLY A 71 4.13 15.84 4.57
C GLY A 71 3.73 14.88 3.47
N GLU A 72 4.74 14.27 2.86
CA GLU A 72 4.56 13.30 1.79
C GLU A 72 4.49 11.88 2.36
N TYR A 73 3.42 11.17 1.99
CA TYR A 73 3.23 9.75 2.28
C TYR A 73 3.40 8.95 0.98
N THR A 74 4.37 8.06 0.97
CA THR A 74 4.71 7.24 -0.20
C THR A 74 4.55 5.76 0.15
N CYS A 75 4.11 4.97 -0.82
CA CYS A 75 4.07 3.52 -0.74
C CYS A 75 4.94 2.92 -1.86
N VAL A 76 5.70 1.88 -1.52
CA VAL A 76 6.60 1.15 -2.42
C VAL A 76 6.47 -0.34 -2.19
#